data_AF-A0A920VVN3-F1
#
_entry.id   AF-A0A920VVN3-F1
#
_cell.length_a   1.000
_cell.length_b   1.000
_cell.length_c   1.000
_cell.angle_alpha   90.00
_cell.angle_beta   90.00
_cell.angle_gamma   90.00
#
_symmetry.space_group_name_H-M   'P 1'
#
loop_
_entity.id
_entity.type
_entity.pdbx_description
1 polymer ?
#
loop_
_entity_poly.entity_id
_entity_poly.type
_entity_poly.pdbx_seq_one_letter_code
_entity_poly.pdbx_strand_id
1 'polypeptide(L)'
;MGQSWGYWEGDTFVVEASGFNGQTWLDRAGNFHSEELKVTERYTLMNAHTMNYEATIEDKKVFTRPWKISMTLYKRVGKDAQLQQFKCVEFVEELLYGQWRGN
;
A
#
# COMPACT_ATOMS: atom_id res chain seq x y z
N MET A 1 -4.57 4.65 -10.48
CA MET A 1 -4.25 5.90 -9.73
C MET A 1 -5.46 6.36 -8.97
N GLY A 2 -5.29 6.84 -7.73
CA GLY A 2 -6.33 7.40 -6.87
C GLY A 2 -5.83 8.64 -6.12
N GLN A 3 -6.67 9.22 -5.27
CA GLN A 3 -6.34 10.41 -4.49
C GLN A 3 -6.45 10.12 -2.99
N SER A 4 -5.46 10.59 -2.24
CA SER A 4 -5.38 10.44 -0.80
C SER A 4 -5.48 11.79 -0.10
N TRP A 5 -6.12 11.79 1.07
CA TRP A 5 -6.13 12.90 2.00
C TRP A 5 -6.02 12.37 3.43
N GLY A 6 -5.48 13.17 4.35
CA GLY A 6 -5.20 12.70 5.70
C GLY A 6 -5.54 13.73 6.77
N TYR A 7 -5.78 13.21 7.97
CA TYR A 7 -6.20 13.97 9.15
C TYR A 7 -5.77 13.25 10.43
N TRP A 8 -5.86 13.94 11.56
CA TRP A 8 -5.51 13.38 12.87
C TRP A 8 -6.78 13.04 13.66
N GLU A 9 -6.79 11.84 14.24
CA GLU A 9 -7.75 11.41 15.25
C GLU A 9 -6.98 11.10 16.54
N GLY A 10 -6.89 12.09 17.43
CA GLY A 10 -6.06 11.97 18.63
C GLY A 10 -4.57 11.81 18.27
N ASP A 11 -4.00 10.66 18.64
CA ASP A 11 -2.60 10.28 18.38
C ASP A 11 -2.41 9.49 17.07
N THR A 12 -3.49 9.22 16.35
CA THR A 12 -3.50 8.40 15.14
C THR A 12 -3.62 9.28 13.91
N PHE A 13 -2.68 9.16 12.99
CA PHE A 13 -2.79 9.77 11.67
C PHE A 13 -3.62 8.84 10.77
N VAL A 14 -4.70 9.36 10.21
CA VAL A 14 -5.62 8.63 9.35
C VAL A 14 -5.43 9.13 7.92
N VAL A 15 -5.31 8.20 6.98
CA VAL A 15 -5.25 8.49 5.55
C VAL A 15 -6.39 7.77 4.86
N GLU A 16 -7.19 8.50 4.08
CA GLU A 16 -8.23 7.94 3.24
C GLU A 16 -7.84 8.08 1.78
N ALA A 17 -7.78 6.95 1.08
CA ALA A 17 -7.55 6.87 -0.35
C ALA A 17 -8.82 6.41 -1.08
N SER A 18 -9.18 7.12 -2.14
CA SER A 18 -10.36 6.83 -2.97
C SER A 18 -10.17 7.38 -4.40
N GLY A 19 -11.21 7.30 -5.24
CA GLY A 19 -11.18 7.81 -6.60
C GLY A 19 -10.22 7.03 -7.51
N PHE A 20 -10.12 5.72 -7.28
CA PHE A 20 -9.30 4.84 -8.11
C PHE A 20 -9.92 4.67 -9.49
N ASN A 21 -9.09 4.42 -10.50
CA ASN A 21 -9.52 4.22 -11.89
C ASN A 21 -9.72 2.74 -12.28
N GLY A 22 -9.55 1.78 -11.36
CA GLY A 22 -9.74 0.35 -11.60
C GLY A 22 -8.75 -0.32 -12.57
N GLN A 23 -7.66 0.37 -12.96
CA GLN A 23 -6.69 -0.13 -13.96
C GLN A 23 -5.42 -0.73 -13.35
N THR A 24 -5.33 -0.76 -12.02
CA THR A 24 -4.16 -1.25 -11.29
C THR A 24 -4.48 -2.53 -10.54
N TRP A 25 -3.45 -3.31 -10.21
CA TRP A 25 -3.59 -4.40 -9.25
C TRP A 25 -3.68 -3.85 -7.82
N LEU A 26 -4.41 -4.55 -6.96
CA LEU A 26 -4.55 -4.20 -5.54
C LEU A 26 -3.24 -4.42 -4.80
N ASP A 27 -2.57 -5.53 -5.10
CA ASP A 27 -1.32 -5.93 -4.47
C ASP A 27 -0.40 -6.66 -5.47
N ARG A 28 0.76 -7.08 -4.98
CA ARG A 28 1.75 -7.79 -5.80
C ARG A 28 1.40 -9.25 -6.09
N ALA A 29 0.37 -9.81 -5.46
CA ALA A 29 -0.12 -11.15 -5.78
C ALA A 29 -1.06 -11.15 -7.00
N GLY A 30 -1.40 -9.97 -7.53
CA GLY A 30 -2.32 -9.83 -8.65
C GLY A 30 -3.78 -9.86 -8.23
N ASN A 31 -4.08 -9.55 -6.96
CA ASN A 31 -5.47 -9.37 -6.53
C ASN A 31 -6.08 -8.14 -7.22
N PHE A 32 -7.36 -8.23 -7.55
CA PHE A 32 -8.09 -7.20 -8.29
C PHE A 32 -8.81 -6.21 -7.35
N HIS A 33 -9.02 -4.98 -7.82
CA HIS A 33 -9.90 -3.99 -7.22
C HIS A 33 -10.66 -3.20 -8.29
N SER A 34 -11.83 -2.67 -7.95
CA SER A 34 -12.60 -1.76 -8.81
C SER A 34 -12.26 -0.29 -8.56
N GLU A 35 -12.92 0.59 -9.29
CA GLU A 35 -12.94 2.03 -9.07
C GLU A 35 -13.63 2.45 -7.75
N GLU A 36 -14.47 1.58 -7.18
CA GLU A 36 -15.16 1.83 -5.90
C GLU A 36 -14.30 1.50 -4.67
N LEU A 37 -13.03 1.11 -4.88
CA LEU A 37 -12.09 0.89 -3.79
C LEU A 37 -11.98 2.13 -2.90
N LYS A 38 -12.15 1.94 -1.59
CA LYS A 38 -11.76 2.87 -0.55
C LYS A 38 -10.79 2.17 0.40
N VAL A 39 -9.68 2.84 0.69
CA VAL A 39 -8.71 2.36 1.68
C VAL A 39 -8.61 3.39 2.78
N THR A 40 -8.86 2.96 4.02
CA THR A 40 -8.68 3.79 5.21
C THR A 40 -7.52 3.24 6.02
N GLU A 41 -6.41 3.96 6.00
CA GLU A 41 -5.16 3.63 6.69
C GLU A 41 -5.07 4.40 8.01
N ARG A 42 -4.58 3.73 9.05
CA ARG A 42 -4.38 4.30 10.38
C ARG A 42 -2.96 4.03 10.84
N TYR A 43 -2.25 5.09 11.22
CA TYR A 43 -0.87 5.06 11.70
C TYR A 43 -0.83 5.58 13.12
N THR A 44 -0.55 4.68 14.08
CA THR A 44 -0.48 5.03 15.50
C THR A 44 0.93 4.76 16.01
N LEU A 45 1.61 5.78 16.54
CA LEU A 45 2.94 5.60 17.10
C LEU A 45 2.85 4.82 18.41
N MET A 46 3.51 3.66 18.50
CA MET A 46 3.50 2.83 19.71
C MET A 46 4.63 3.21 20.66
N ASN A 47 5.79 3.59 20.11
CA ASN A 47 6.95 4.15 20.82
C ASN A 47 7.90 4.80 19.80
N ALA A 48 9.08 5.24 20.24
CA ALA A 48 10.07 5.91 19.38
C ALA A 48 10.56 5.09 18.15
N HIS A 49 10.30 3.78 18.12
CA HIS A 49 10.85 2.86 17.13
C HIS A 49 9.81 1.95 16.46
N THR A 50 8.57 1.91 16.96
CA THR A 50 7.51 1.10 16.36
C THR A 50 6.22 1.88 16.18
N MET A 51 5.51 1.53 15.11
CA MET A 51 4.23 2.11 14.73
C MET A 51 3.25 0.99 14.43
N ASN A 52 2.03 1.07 14.94
CA ASN A 52 0.96 0.19 14.51
C ASN A 52 0.37 0.75 13.21
N TYR A 53 0.30 -0.09 12.19
CA TYR A 53 -0.35 0.22 10.93
C TYR A 53 -1.56 -0.68 10.75
N GLU A 54 -2.69 -0.06 10.44
CA GLU A 54 -3.90 -0.76 10.03
C GLU A 54 -4.39 -0.19 8.71
N ALA A 55 -4.91 -1.03 7.82
CA ALA A 55 -5.63 -0.57 6.64
C ALA A 55 -6.92 -1.36 6.49
N THR A 56 -8.04 -0.64 6.40
CA THR A 56 -9.35 -1.19 6.08
C THR A 56 -9.61 -1.01 4.59
N ILE A 57 -9.91 -2.11 3.92
CA ILE A 57 -10.16 -2.19 2.48
C ILE A 57 -11.65 -2.39 2.28
N GLU A 58 -12.26 -1.51 1.49
CA GLU A 58 -13.68 -1.53 1.15
C GLU A 58 -13.83 -1.46 -0.36
N ASP A 59 -14.47 -2.46 -0.95
CA ASP A 59 -14.86 -2.46 -2.37
C ASP A 59 -16.09 -3.36 -2.52
N LYS A 60 -17.26 -2.77 -2.77
CA LYS A 60 -18.53 -3.51 -2.83
C LYS A 60 -18.70 -4.29 -4.13
N LYS A 61 -17.94 -3.97 -5.18
CA LYS A 61 -17.98 -4.66 -6.46
C LYS A 61 -17.11 -5.92 -6.45
N VAL A 62 -16.08 -5.94 -5.62
CA VAL A 62 -15.09 -7.04 -5.58
C VAL A 62 -15.20 -7.89 -4.32
N PHE A 63 -15.37 -7.27 -3.15
CA PHE A 63 -15.35 -7.99 -1.87
C PHE A 63 -16.75 -8.15 -1.27
N THR A 64 -17.00 -9.31 -0.68
CA THR A 64 -18.28 -9.61 0.00
C THR A 64 -18.48 -8.82 1.29
N ARG A 65 -17.39 -8.32 1.89
CA ARG A 65 -17.38 -7.46 3.06
C ARG A 65 -16.06 -6.70 3.18
N PRO A 66 -16.04 -5.56 3.89
CA PRO A 66 -14.81 -4.92 4.31
C PRO A 66 -13.90 -5.86 5.08
N TRP A 67 -12.60 -5.71 4.90
CA TRP A 67 -11.58 -6.46 5.63
C TRP A 67 -10.42 -5.55 6.00
N LYS A 68 -9.63 -5.99 6.98
CA LYS A 68 -8.58 -5.18 7.59
C LYS A 68 -7.27 -5.96 7.67
N ILE A 69 -6.17 -5.30 7.36
CA ILE A 69 -4.82 -5.75 7.69
C ILE A 69 -4.29 -4.95 8.88
N SER A 70 -3.43 -5.59 9.67
CA SER A 70 -2.72 -4.94 10.77
C SER A 70 -1.31 -5.49 10.85
N MET A 71 -0.33 -4.61 11.02
CA MET A 71 1.06 -4.99 11.26
C MET A 71 1.82 -3.91 12.01
N THR A 72 2.83 -4.33 12.77
CA THR A 72 3.78 -3.41 13.39
C THR A 72 4.85 -3.03 12.37
N LEU A 73 4.97 -1.74 12.09
CA LEU A 73 6.07 -1.17 11.33
C LEU A 73 7.24 -0.84 12.27
N TYR A 74 8.44 -1.23 11.85
CA TYR A 74 9.67 -1.03 12.62
C TYR A 74 10.52 0.05 11.96
N LYS A 75 10.87 1.07 12.74
CA LYS A 75 11.92 2.00 12.35
C LYS A 75 13.24 1.25 12.33
N ARG A 76 14.00 1.33 11.24
CA ARG A 76 15.39 0.89 11.25
C ARG A 76 16.19 1.81 12.17
N VAL A 77 16.80 1.23 13.19
CA VAL A 77 17.56 1.91 14.24
C VAL A 77 18.93 1.25 14.41
N GLY A 78 19.91 2.00 14.91
CA GLY A 78 21.30 1.54 15.05
C GLY A 78 22.29 2.45 14.31
N LYS A 79 23.57 2.40 14.71
CA LYS A 79 24.64 3.18 14.04
C LYS A 79 24.92 2.69 12.61
N ASP A 80 24.49 1.46 12.31
CA ASP A 80 24.59 0.76 11.03
C ASP A 80 23.30 0.85 10.19
N ALA A 81 22.26 1.55 10.68
CA ALA A 81 21.03 1.73 9.95
C ALA A 81 21.28 2.52 8.64
N GLN A 82 21.03 1.87 7.51
CA GLN A 82 21.18 2.45 6.18
C GLN A 82 19.85 2.40 5.41
N LEU A 83 19.63 3.43 4.58
CA LEU A 83 18.60 3.36 3.54
C LEU A 83 19.00 2.23 2.60
N GLN A 84 18.13 1.24 2.46
CA GLN A 84 18.39 0.13 1.54
C GLN A 84 18.27 0.66 0.12
N GLN A 85 19.23 0.29 -0.72
CA GLN A 85 19.16 0.61 -2.13
C GLN A 85 18.03 -0.20 -2.77
N PHE A 86 16.97 0.48 -3.19
CA PHE A 86 16.03 -0.13 -4.12
C PHE A 86 16.68 -0.09 -5.50
N LYS A 87 17.12 -1.24 -6.00
CA LYS A 87 17.61 -1.34 -7.38
C LYS A 87 16.42 -1.23 -8.33
N CYS A 88 16.20 -0.06 -8.91
CA CYS A 88 15.43 0.06 -10.13
C CYS A 88 16.22 -0.65 -11.24
N VAL A 89 15.82 -1.87 -11.56
CA VAL A 89 16.39 -2.59 -12.71
C VAL A 89 15.82 -1.93 -13.96
N GLU A 90 16.67 -1.25 -14.73
CA GLU A 90 16.27 -0.69 -16.01
C GLU A 90 15.74 -1.81 -16.91
N PHE A 91 14.65 -1.53 -17.64
CA PHE A 91 13.99 -2.48 -18.54
C PHE A 91 13.50 -3.77 -17.86
N VAL A 92 13.07 -3.73 -16.58
CA VAL A 92 12.62 -4.93 -15.87
C VAL A 92 11.48 -5.67 -16.58
N GLU A 93 10.57 -4.94 -17.24
CA GLU A 93 9.51 -5.55 -18.04
C GLU A 93 10.06 -6.30 -19.25
N GLU A 94 11.08 -5.75 -19.93
CA GLU A 94 11.72 -6.41 -21.07
C GLU A 94 12.49 -7.66 -20.61
N LEU A 95 13.20 -7.55 -19.49
CA LEU A 95 13.96 -8.66 -18.89
C LEU A 95 13.03 -9.82 -18.48
N LEU A 96 11.86 -9.51 -17.92
CA LEU A 96 10.92 -10.53 -17.41
C LEU A 96 9.97 -11.04 -18.49
N TYR A 97 9.51 -10.17 -19.39
CA TYR A 97 8.38 -10.43 -20.28
C TYR A 97 8.67 -10.18 -21.76
N GLY A 98 9.88 -9.77 -22.15
CA GLY A 98 10.23 -9.46 -23.55
C GLY A 98 9.94 -10.62 -24.52
N GLN A 99 10.18 -11.86 -24.08
CA GLN A 99 9.87 -13.07 -24.86
C GLN A 99 8.38 -13.27 -25.16
N TRP A 100 7.48 -12.58 -24.44
CA TRP A 100 6.02 -12.67 -24.60
C TRP A 100 5.43 -11.42 -25.27
N ARG A 101 6.24 -10.42 -25.64
CA ARG A 101 5.75 -9.29 -26.45
C ARG A 101 5.46 -9.81 -27.85
N GLY A 102 4.20 -9.70 -28.27
CA GLY A 102 3.82 -9.93 -29.66
C GLY A 102 4.44 -8.86 -30.57
N ASN A 103 4.85 -9.27 -31.77
CA ASN A 103 5.28 -8.36 -32.84
C ASN A 103 4.17 -7.38 -33.24
#